data_AF-A0A1G8WXK9-F1
#
_entry.id   AF-A0A1G8WXK9-F1
#
_cell.length_a   1.000
_cell.length_b   1.000
_cell.length_c   1.000
_cell.angle_alpha   90.00
_cell.angle_beta   90.00
_cell.angle_gamma   90.00
#
_symmetry.space_group_name_H-M   'P 1'
#
loop_
_entity.id
_entity.type
_entity.pdbx_description
1 polymer ?
#
loop_
_entity_poly.entity_id
_entity_poly.type
_entity_poly.pdbx_seq_one_letter_code
_entity_poly.pdbx_strand_id
1 'polypeptide(L)'
;MPQQRRAQLTRHAIVVAAAEEFDRTGYDATPLSAILRRSGVTKGAFYFHFAAKEELALALVESQARRWPKLRGDWLRRELDPLSIAVGMLSEAARLLEEDVVLRAGTGLARHRIAEGRGLDSEPDWETLLLDLLRRASADGMLRPGVDPEAVARVAYAALVGARVLGSRREPGAGVRMEETWRITLQGVASPEWLSNRKAR
;
A
#
# COMPACT_ATOMS: atom_id res chain seq x y z
N MET A 1 -0.85 35.37 -0.77
CA MET A 1 -1.28 34.33 0.19
C MET A 1 -0.08 33.58 0.82
N PRO A 2 0.75 34.20 1.69
CA PRO A 2 1.92 33.52 2.30
C PRO A 2 1.56 32.66 3.53
N GLN A 3 0.55 33.10 4.32
CA GLN A 3 0.16 32.46 5.58
C GLN A 3 -0.48 31.08 5.39
N GLN A 4 -1.33 30.92 4.37
CA GLN A 4 -1.96 29.65 4.03
C GLN A 4 -0.95 28.59 3.56
N ARG A 5 0.06 29.01 2.78
CA ARG A 5 1.15 28.12 2.35
C ARG A 5 1.98 27.64 3.54
N ARG A 6 2.31 28.54 4.48
CA ARG A 6 3.05 28.18 5.70
C ARG A 6 2.26 27.20 6.57
N ALA A 7 0.95 27.42 6.74
CA ALA A 7 0.07 26.50 7.47
C ALA A 7 0.02 25.10 6.83
N GLN A 8 -0.03 25.01 5.49
CA GLN A 8 0.01 23.73 4.79
C GLN A 8 1.33 22.99 4.97
N LEU A 9 2.46 23.71 4.90
CA LEU A 9 3.79 23.13 5.13
C LEU A 9 3.95 22.60 6.56
N THR A 10 3.50 23.37 7.57
CA THR A 10 3.51 22.92 8.97
C THR A 10 2.64 21.68 9.15
N ARG A 11 1.41 21.69 8.63
CA ARG A 11 0.52 20.52 8.69
C ARG A 11 1.18 19.29 8.05
N HIS A 12 1.81 19.46 6.88
CA HIS A 12 2.49 18.39 6.19
C HIS A 12 3.67 17.83 7.00
N ALA A 13 4.50 18.69 7.60
CA ALA A 13 5.62 18.28 8.44
C ALA A 13 5.17 17.45 9.66
N ILE A 14 4.05 17.83 10.30
CA ILE A 14 3.46 17.06 11.40
C ILE A 14 3.01 15.67 10.92
N VAL A 15 2.33 15.59 9.78
CA VAL A 15 1.83 14.33 9.20
C VAL A 15 2.96 13.38 8.85
N VAL A 16 4.02 13.86 8.19
CA VAL A 16 5.17 13.04 7.84
C VAL A 16 5.89 12.54 9.09
N ALA A 17 6.14 13.42 10.07
CA ALA A 17 6.79 13.04 11.32
C ALA A 17 6.00 11.98 12.09
N ALA A 18 4.67 12.11 12.11
CA ALA A 18 3.81 11.12 12.75
C ALA A 18 3.81 9.78 12.02
N ALA A 19 3.76 9.79 10.68
CA ALA A 19 3.86 8.57 9.88
C ALA A 19 5.17 7.83 10.16
N GLU A 20 6.29 8.53 10.20
CA GLU A 20 7.60 7.95 10.50
C GLU A 20 7.66 7.34 11.90
N GLU A 21 7.15 8.03 12.92
CA GLU A 21 7.12 7.49 14.29
C GLU A 21 6.15 6.29 14.41
N PHE A 22 4.97 6.36 13.82
CA PHE A 22 4.01 5.25 13.84
C PHE A 22 4.50 4.02 13.08
N ASP A 23 5.18 4.20 11.94
CA ASP A 23 5.80 3.10 11.19
C ASP A 23 6.94 2.45 11.99
N ARG A 24 7.70 3.25 12.73
CA ARG A 24 8.83 2.79 13.54
C ARG A 24 8.40 2.07 14.81
N THR A 25 7.56 2.69 15.63
CA THR A 25 7.22 2.20 16.99
C THR A 25 5.78 1.73 17.17
N GLY A 26 4.92 1.92 16.18
CA GLY A 26 3.49 1.67 16.31
C GLY A 26 2.75 2.86 16.93
N TYR A 27 1.44 2.89 16.76
CA TYR A 27 0.58 4.01 17.17
C TYR A 27 0.56 4.21 18.69
N ASP A 28 0.30 3.15 19.44
CA ASP A 28 0.08 3.22 20.89
C ASP A 28 1.36 3.60 21.63
N ALA A 29 2.50 3.04 21.21
CA ALA A 29 3.80 3.29 21.83
C ALA A 29 4.43 4.65 21.43
N THR A 30 3.81 5.41 20.52
CA THR A 30 4.33 6.71 20.08
C THR A 30 3.73 7.85 20.90
N PRO A 31 4.53 8.54 21.75
CA PRO A 31 4.06 9.72 22.47
C PRO A 31 4.04 10.96 21.56
N LEU A 32 3.14 11.90 21.83
CA LEU A 32 3.05 13.17 21.10
C LEU A 32 4.39 13.93 21.10
N SER A 33 5.15 13.86 22.20
CA SER A 33 6.47 14.50 22.30
C SER A 33 7.49 13.99 21.28
N ALA A 34 7.42 12.72 20.86
CA ALA A 34 8.28 12.19 19.82
C ALA A 34 7.95 12.81 18.45
N ILE A 35 6.66 12.97 18.14
CA ILE A 35 6.17 13.59 16.91
C ILE A 35 6.57 15.08 16.86
N LEU A 36 6.39 15.81 17.97
CA LEU A 36 6.81 17.22 18.07
C LEU A 36 8.32 17.38 17.87
N ARG A 37 9.12 16.52 18.52
CA ARG A 37 10.58 16.54 18.37
C ARG A 37 11.01 16.27 16.93
N ARG A 38 10.39 15.30 16.25
CA ARG A 38 10.73 14.95 14.87
C ARG A 38 10.26 16.02 13.86
N SER A 39 9.06 16.56 14.04
CA SER A 39 8.52 17.60 13.15
C SER A 39 9.19 18.97 13.33
N GLY A 40 9.84 19.21 14.48
CA GLY A 40 10.37 20.53 14.84
C GLY A 40 9.29 21.55 15.15
N VAL A 41 8.02 21.12 15.28
CA VAL A 41 6.87 21.99 15.51
C VAL A 41 6.58 22.11 17.00
N THR A 42 6.18 23.30 17.45
CA THR A 42 5.80 23.53 18.85
C THR A 42 4.46 22.86 19.20
N LYS A 43 4.25 22.57 20.48
CA LYS A 43 2.98 22.02 20.98
C LYS A 43 1.76 22.90 20.60
N GLY A 44 1.90 24.23 20.68
CA GLY A 44 0.83 25.15 20.28
C GLY A 44 0.51 25.11 18.79
N ALA A 45 1.55 25.06 17.93
CA ALA A 45 1.37 24.93 16.49
C ALA A 45 0.80 23.56 16.08
N PHE A 46 1.09 22.50 16.84
CA PHE A 46 0.42 21.21 16.68
C PHE A 46 -1.09 21.32 16.92
N TYR A 47 -1.49 21.89 18.07
CA TYR A 47 -2.92 22.01 18.41
C TYR A 47 -3.71 22.97 17.51
N PHE A 48 -3.02 23.87 16.81
CA PHE A 48 -3.63 24.65 15.74
C PHE A 48 -4.07 23.78 14.54
N HIS A 49 -3.41 22.65 14.29
CA HIS A 49 -3.68 21.77 13.16
C HIS A 49 -4.42 20.48 13.51
N PHE A 50 -4.21 19.95 14.72
CA PHE A 50 -4.78 18.69 15.18
C PHE A 50 -5.14 18.81 16.66
N ALA A 51 -6.39 18.52 17.01
CA ALA A 51 -6.87 18.53 18.38
C ALA A 51 -6.21 17.43 19.23
N ALA A 52 -5.85 16.31 18.62
CA ALA A 52 -5.26 15.16 19.32
C ALA A 52 -4.41 14.26 18.40
N LYS A 53 -3.70 13.29 19.02
CA LYS A 53 -2.91 12.27 18.29
C LYS A 53 -3.81 11.39 17.42
N GLU A 54 -5.04 11.17 17.88
CA GLU A 54 -6.08 10.38 17.23
C GLU A 54 -6.50 11.01 15.90
N GLU A 55 -6.67 12.34 15.85
CA GLU A 55 -7.02 13.07 14.62
C GLU A 55 -5.91 12.94 13.57
N LEU A 56 -4.66 12.94 14.01
CA LEU A 56 -3.50 12.72 13.16
C LEU A 56 -3.46 11.30 12.59
N ALA A 57 -3.77 10.29 13.39
CA ALA A 57 -3.90 8.91 12.91
C ALA A 57 -5.07 8.76 11.92
N LEU A 58 -6.21 9.40 12.17
CA LEU A 58 -7.34 9.43 11.23
C LEU A 58 -6.93 10.08 9.90
N ALA A 59 -6.21 11.20 9.91
CA ALA A 59 -5.72 11.85 8.70
C ALA A 59 -4.82 10.94 7.84
N LEU A 60 -4.01 10.08 8.47
CA LEU A 60 -3.21 9.07 7.78
C LEU A 60 -4.07 7.96 7.16
N VAL A 61 -5.08 7.49 7.90
CA VAL A 61 -6.04 6.48 7.42
C VAL A 61 -6.88 7.02 6.25
N GLU A 62 -7.28 8.28 6.30
CA GLU A 62 -7.97 8.93 5.18
C GLU A 62 -7.05 9.13 3.96
N SER A 63 -5.76 9.42 4.20
CA SER A 63 -4.77 9.53 3.12
C SER A 63 -4.65 8.22 2.33
N GLN A 64 -4.54 7.08 3.02
CA GLN A 64 -4.51 5.78 2.33
C GLN A 64 -5.84 5.45 1.66
N ALA A 65 -6.97 5.80 2.28
CA ALA A 65 -8.31 5.59 1.73
C ALA A 65 -8.58 6.37 0.44
N ARG A 66 -7.76 7.37 0.10
CA ARG A 66 -7.81 8.06 -1.21
C ARG A 66 -6.80 7.50 -2.22
N ARG A 67 -5.65 7.01 -1.76
CA ARG A 67 -4.54 6.59 -2.62
C ARG A 67 -4.76 5.20 -3.22
N TRP A 68 -5.26 4.25 -2.43
CA TRP A 68 -5.55 2.90 -2.92
C TRP A 68 -6.65 2.82 -3.98
N PRO A 69 -7.83 3.44 -3.82
CA PRO A 69 -8.81 3.48 -4.91
C PRO A 69 -8.27 4.15 -6.17
N LYS A 70 -7.48 5.22 -6.03
CA LYS A 70 -6.86 5.87 -7.17
C LYS A 70 -5.92 4.91 -7.91
N LEU A 71 -5.01 4.24 -7.20
CA LEU A 71 -4.11 3.26 -7.80
C LEU A 71 -4.89 2.16 -8.54
N ARG A 72 -5.90 1.55 -7.89
CA ARG A 72 -6.75 0.52 -8.52
C ARG A 72 -7.42 1.06 -9.78
N GLY A 73 -8.06 2.22 -9.69
CA GLY A 73 -8.74 2.85 -10.81
C GLY A 73 -7.79 3.18 -11.98
N ASP A 74 -6.60 3.69 -11.67
CA ASP A 74 -5.58 4.04 -12.68
C ASP A 74 -5.08 2.79 -13.42
N TRP A 75 -4.90 1.66 -12.73
CA TRP A 75 -4.53 0.39 -13.36
C TRP A 75 -5.66 -0.23 -14.18
N LEU A 76 -6.89 -0.22 -13.68
CA LEU A 76 -8.04 -0.80 -14.37
C LEU A 76 -8.45 -0.07 -15.65
N ARG A 77 -8.01 1.19 -15.83
CA ARG A 77 -8.21 1.95 -17.08
C ARG A 77 -7.12 1.71 -18.11
N ARG A 78 -6.06 0.97 -17.80
CA ARG A 78 -4.99 0.67 -18.76
C ARG A 78 -5.48 -0.40 -19.74
N GLU A 79 -5.11 -0.26 -21.00
CA GLU A 79 -5.35 -1.23 -22.07
C GLU A 79 -4.33 -2.38 -21.98
N LEU A 80 -4.41 -3.14 -20.89
CA LEU A 80 -3.55 -4.28 -20.59
C LEU A 80 -4.39 -5.53 -20.33
N ASP A 81 -3.79 -6.68 -20.53
CA ASP A 81 -4.41 -7.94 -20.18
C ASP A 81 -4.57 -8.09 -18.64
N PRO A 82 -5.55 -8.88 -18.16
CA PRO A 82 -5.83 -8.99 -16.73
C PRO A 82 -4.63 -9.45 -15.88
N LEU A 83 -3.76 -10.33 -16.41
CA LEU A 83 -2.58 -10.79 -15.68
C LEU A 83 -1.51 -9.70 -15.57
N SER A 84 -1.30 -8.92 -16.64
CA SER A 84 -0.42 -7.74 -16.62
C SER A 84 -0.93 -6.66 -15.65
N ILE A 85 -2.25 -6.43 -15.59
CA ILE A 85 -2.86 -5.53 -14.62
C ILE A 85 -2.58 -6.02 -13.19
N ALA A 86 -2.85 -7.30 -12.90
CA ALA A 86 -2.61 -7.88 -11.57
C ALA A 86 -1.13 -7.75 -11.13
N VAL A 87 -0.20 -8.18 -11.98
CA VAL A 87 1.24 -8.14 -11.66
C VAL A 87 1.73 -6.71 -11.46
N GLY A 88 1.38 -5.83 -12.39
CA GLY A 88 1.85 -4.44 -12.36
C GLY A 88 1.26 -3.67 -11.19
N MET A 89 -0.03 -3.83 -10.91
CA MET A 89 -0.72 -3.15 -9.81
C MET A 89 -0.12 -3.53 -8.45
N LEU A 90 0.14 -4.82 -8.19
CA LEU A 90 0.77 -5.25 -6.94
C LEU A 90 2.24 -4.81 -6.85
N SER A 91 2.96 -4.76 -7.97
CA SER A 91 4.34 -4.27 -8.01
C SER A 91 4.40 -2.77 -7.67
N GLU A 92 3.50 -1.98 -8.23
CA GLU A 92 3.40 -0.55 -7.92
C GLU A 92 2.95 -0.33 -6.46
N ALA A 93 2.01 -1.13 -5.96
CA ALA A 93 1.61 -1.08 -4.55
C ALA A 93 2.79 -1.35 -3.61
N ALA A 94 3.63 -2.35 -3.91
CA ALA A 94 4.84 -2.67 -3.13
C ALA A 94 5.83 -1.49 -3.13
N ARG A 95 6.07 -0.88 -4.29
CA ARG A 95 6.95 0.28 -4.44
C ARG A 95 6.42 1.50 -3.68
N LEU A 96 5.13 1.80 -3.80
CA LEU A 96 4.50 2.91 -3.07
C LEU A 96 4.54 2.70 -1.56
N LEU A 97 4.34 1.47 -1.10
CA LEU A 97 4.49 1.12 0.31
C LEU A 97 5.93 1.27 0.81
N GLU A 98 6.93 1.16 -0.05
CA GLU A 98 8.33 1.39 0.29
C GLU A 98 8.67 2.87 0.37
N GLU A 99 8.27 3.64 -0.65
CA GLU A 99 8.65 5.04 -0.81
C GLU A 99 7.82 6.03 0.02
N ASP A 100 6.53 5.74 0.25
CA ASP A 100 5.60 6.67 0.90
C ASP A 100 5.28 6.20 2.34
N VAL A 101 6.01 6.76 3.30
CA VAL A 101 5.84 6.47 4.74
C VAL A 101 4.43 6.83 5.23
N VAL A 102 3.80 7.87 4.67
CA VAL A 102 2.44 8.30 5.03
C VAL A 102 1.43 7.23 4.61
N LEU A 103 1.59 6.69 3.40
CA LEU A 103 0.76 5.62 2.88
C LEU A 103 0.97 4.31 3.66
N ARG A 104 2.22 3.98 3.97
CA ARG A 104 2.58 2.79 4.75
C ARG A 104 2.02 2.85 6.18
N ALA A 105 2.22 3.96 6.88
CA ALA A 105 1.69 4.19 8.22
C ALA A 105 0.15 4.19 8.24
N GLY A 106 -0.48 4.89 7.29
CA GLY A 106 -1.93 4.88 7.12
C GLY A 106 -2.50 3.48 6.92
N THR A 107 -1.85 2.67 6.08
CA THR A 107 -2.24 1.26 5.82
C THR A 107 -2.10 0.42 7.09
N GLY A 108 -1.01 0.60 7.85
CA GLY A 108 -0.82 -0.06 9.14
C GLY A 108 -1.90 0.29 10.16
N LEU A 109 -2.25 1.57 10.26
CA LEU A 109 -3.29 2.09 11.15
C LEU A 109 -4.68 1.60 10.77
N ALA A 110 -5.04 1.62 9.49
CA ALA A 110 -6.33 1.14 9.01
C ALA A 110 -6.56 -0.32 9.43
N ARG A 111 -5.53 -1.16 9.28
CA ARG A 111 -5.57 -2.57 9.71
C ARG A 111 -5.69 -2.72 11.23
N HIS A 112 -4.95 -1.91 12.00
CA HIS A 112 -5.07 -1.90 13.47
C HIS A 112 -6.51 -1.61 13.90
N ARG A 113 -7.12 -0.58 13.31
CA ARG A 113 -8.50 -0.20 13.59
C ARG A 113 -9.51 -1.26 13.20
N ILE A 114 -9.31 -1.94 12.06
CA ILE A 114 -10.15 -3.09 11.67
C ILE A 114 -10.06 -4.20 12.72
N ALA A 115 -8.85 -4.54 13.18
CA ALA A 115 -8.65 -5.55 14.23
C ALA A 115 -9.32 -5.17 15.57
N GLU A 116 -9.48 -3.87 15.85
CA GLU A 116 -10.21 -3.35 17.01
C GLU A 116 -11.72 -3.19 16.79
N GLY A 117 -12.27 -3.58 15.64
CA GLY A 117 -13.69 -3.39 15.30
C GLY A 117 -14.08 -1.93 15.02
N ARG A 118 -13.09 -1.08 14.71
CA ARG A 118 -13.22 0.38 14.46
C ARG A 118 -12.88 0.76 13.01
N GLY A 119 -12.95 -0.20 12.09
CA GLY A 119 -12.72 0.01 10.66
C GLY A 119 -13.73 1.01 10.08
N LEU A 120 -13.28 1.80 9.10
CA LEU A 120 -14.21 2.49 8.20
C LEU A 120 -14.74 1.45 7.21
N ASP A 121 -15.98 1.59 6.75
CA ASP A 121 -16.63 0.66 5.82
C ASP A 121 -15.68 0.27 4.68
N SER A 122 -15.50 -1.03 4.51
CA SER A 122 -14.47 -1.64 3.68
C SER A 122 -14.68 -1.27 2.21
N GLU A 123 -13.70 -0.60 1.61
CA GLU A 123 -13.50 -0.66 0.16
C GLU A 123 -13.50 -2.12 -0.33
N PRO A 124 -13.84 -2.39 -1.61
CA PRO A 124 -13.69 -3.73 -2.16
C PRO A 124 -12.31 -4.28 -1.83
N ASP A 125 -12.27 -5.47 -1.23
CA ASP A 125 -11.05 -6.10 -0.79
C ASP A 125 -10.09 -6.24 -1.98
N TRP A 126 -8.84 -5.83 -1.78
CA TRP A 126 -7.77 -6.02 -2.75
C TRP A 126 -7.67 -7.48 -3.19
N GLU A 127 -7.98 -8.41 -2.28
CA GLU A 127 -8.05 -9.83 -2.55
C GLU A 127 -9.15 -10.19 -3.56
N THR A 128 -10.35 -9.62 -3.43
CA THR A 128 -11.46 -9.82 -4.37
C THR A 128 -11.13 -9.30 -5.76
N LEU A 129 -10.57 -8.08 -5.86
CA LEU A 129 -10.17 -7.51 -7.16
C LEU A 129 -9.10 -8.37 -7.84
N LEU A 130 -8.10 -8.81 -7.07
CA LEU A 130 -7.01 -9.63 -7.58
C LEU A 130 -7.54 -10.99 -8.07
N LEU A 131 -8.47 -11.59 -7.33
CA LEU A 131 -9.13 -12.83 -7.72
C LEU A 131 -9.89 -12.66 -9.04
N ASP A 132 -10.65 -11.58 -9.20
CA ASP A 132 -11.40 -11.31 -10.44
C ASP A 132 -10.47 -11.16 -11.65
N LEU A 133 -9.34 -10.46 -11.49
CA LEU A 133 -8.33 -10.33 -12.55
C LEU A 133 -7.72 -11.70 -12.91
N LEU A 134 -7.41 -12.52 -11.92
CA LEU A 134 -6.81 -13.84 -12.13
C LEU A 134 -7.81 -14.84 -12.73
N ARG A 135 -9.09 -14.76 -12.39
CA ARG A 135 -10.16 -15.55 -13.05
C ARG A 135 -10.28 -15.20 -14.52
N ARG A 136 -10.26 -13.91 -14.87
CA ARG A 136 -10.27 -13.46 -16.28
C ARG A 136 -9.00 -13.91 -17.01
N ALA A 137 -7.83 -13.74 -16.40
CA ALA A 137 -6.57 -14.24 -16.94
C ALA A 137 -6.60 -15.75 -17.22
N SER A 138 -7.22 -16.53 -16.33
CA SER A 138 -7.42 -17.97 -16.53
C SER A 138 -8.33 -18.27 -17.71
N ALA A 139 -9.46 -17.56 -17.82
CA ALA A 139 -10.42 -17.73 -18.92
C ALA A 139 -9.81 -17.38 -20.28
N ASP A 140 -8.92 -16.39 -20.31
CA ASP A 140 -8.22 -15.92 -21.52
C ASP A 140 -6.93 -16.70 -21.83
N GLY A 141 -6.68 -17.84 -21.15
CA GLY A 141 -5.53 -18.72 -21.43
C GLY A 141 -4.16 -18.18 -20.98
N MET A 142 -4.13 -17.16 -20.13
CA MET A 142 -2.89 -16.53 -19.63
C MET A 142 -2.27 -17.31 -18.47
N LEU A 143 -3.05 -18.19 -17.81
CA LEU A 143 -2.57 -19.12 -16.79
C LEU A 143 -2.40 -20.52 -17.38
N ARG A 144 -1.50 -21.31 -16.79
CA ARG A 144 -1.31 -22.71 -17.19
C ARG A 144 -2.53 -23.57 -16.85
N PRO A 145 -2.79 -24.66 -17.60
CA PRO A 145 -3.82 -25.62 -17.26
C PRO A 145 -3.64 -26.16 -15.83
N GLY A 146 -4.73 -26.23 -15.07
CA GLY A 146 -4.75 -26.75 -13.70
C GLY A 146 -4.28 -25.78 -12.61
N VAL A 147 -3.87 -24.56 -12.97
CA VAL A 147 -3.60 -23.50 -11.98
C VAL A 147 -4.92 -22.99 -11.41
N ASP A 148 -5.06 -23.02 -10.09
CA ASP A 148 -6.19 -22.41 -9.38
C ASP A 148 -5.98 -20.88 -9.23
N PRO A 149 -6.81 -20.03 -9.87
CA PRO A 149 -6.71 -18.58 -9.74
C PRO A 149 -6.85 -18.08 -8.31
N GLU A 150 -7.59 -18.78 -7.46
CA GLU A 150 -7.83 -18.39 -6.07
C GLU A 150 -6.61 -18.64 -5.18
N ALA A 151 -5.93 -19.77 -5.37
CA ALA A 151 -4.63 -20.01 -4.78
C ALA A 151 -3.59 -18.96 -5.21
N VAL A 152 -3.56 -18.58 -6.50
CA VAL A 152 -2.64 -17.54 -6.99
C VAL A 152 -2.94 -16.18 -6.36
N ALA A 153 -4.22 -15.81 -6.22
CA ALA A 153 -4.63 -14.55 -5.59
C ALA A 153 -4.12 -14.47 -4.14
N ARG A 154 -4.37 -15.52 -3.34
CA ARG A 154 -3.92 -15.62 -1.95
C ARG A 154 -2.41 -15.52 -1.81
N VAL A 155 -1.66 -16.27 -2.63
CA VAL A 155 -0.18 -16.27 -2.60
C VAL A 155 0.38 -14.91 -2.98
N ALA A 156 -0.14 -14.29 -4.04
CA ALA A 156 0.30 -12.98 -4.50
C ALA A 156 0.01 -11.88 -3.47
N TYR A 157 -1.18 -11.89 -2.86
CA TYR A 157 -1.52 -10.93 -1.81
C TYR A 157 -0.69 -11.13 -0.54
N ALA A 158 -0.50 -12.39 -0.11
CA ALA A 158 0.38 -12.71 1.01
C ALA A 158 1.82 -12.24 0.76
N ALA A 159 2.32 -12.37 -0.47
CA ALA A 159 3.64 -11.89 -0.85
C ALA A 159 3.76 -10.35 -0.77
N LEU A 160 2.75 -9.60 -1.22
CA LEU A 160 2.72 -8.13 -1.06
C LEU A 160 2.76 -7.74 0.42
N VAL A 161 1.94 -8.39 1.25
CA VAL A 161 1.90 -8.12 2.70
C VAL A 161 3.24 -8.47 3.34
N GLY A 162 3.83 -9.62 2.99
CA GLY A 162 5.14 -10.06 3.47
C GLY A 162 6.27 -9.14 3.05
N ALA A 163 6.30 -8.71 1.78
CA ALA A 163 7.26 -7.77 1.24
C ALA A 163 7.23 -6.44 2.00
N ARG A 164 6.03 -5.92 2.31
CA ARG A 164 5.86 -4.71 3.14
C ARG A 164 6.39 -4.89 4.55
N VAL A 165 6.06 -6.00 5.22
CA VAL A 165 6.43 -6.23 6.63
C VAL A 165 7.93 -6.47 6.79
N LEU A 166 8.54 -7.21 5.88
CA LEU A 166 9.97 -7.53 5.93
C LEU A 166 10.85 -6.43 5.30
N GLY A 167 10.36 -5.79 4.24
CA GLY A 167 11.09 -4.75 3.51
C GLY A 167 11.12 -3.38 4.19
N SER A 168 10.16 -3.05 5.06
CA SER A 168 10.15 -1.74 5.75
C SER A 168 11.32 -1.51 6.71
N ARG A 169 12.12 -2.55 7.00
CA ARG A 169 13.20 -2.52 7.99
C ARG A 169 14.52 -3.13 7.50
N ARG A 170 14.56 -3.70 6.30
CA ARG A 170 15.71 -4.48 5.80
C ARG A 170 15.77 -4.48 4.29
N GLU A 171 16.99 -4.43 3.76
CA GLU A 171 17.26 -4.77 2.37
C GLU A 171 17.09 -6.29 2.13
N PRO A 172 16.63 -6.70 0.93
CA PRO A 172 16.03 -5.85 -0.09
C PRO A 172 14.67 -5.26 0.34
N GLY A 173 14.35 -4.05 -0.14
CA GLY A 173 13.06 -3.38 0.05
C GLY A 173 11.84 -4.14 -0.50
N ALA A 174 10.64 -3.59 -0.29
CA ALA A 174 9.38 -4.26 -0.65
C ALA A 174 9.21 -4.41 -2.17
N GLY A 175 9.62 -3.43 -2.96
CA GLY A 175 9.58 -3.46 -4.41
C GLY A 175 10.42 -4.59 -5.00
N VAL A 176 11.68 -4.70 -4.55
CA VAL A 176 12.59 -5.77 -4.99
C VAL A 176 12.04 -7.15 -4.59
N ARG A 177 11.56 -7.33 -3.35
CA ARG A 177 10.95 -8.60 -2.92
C ARG A 177 9.72 -8.98 -3.75
N MET A 178 8.92 -7.99 -4.15
CA MET A 178 7.75 -8.23 -5.00
C MET A 178 8.16 -8.64 -6.42
N GLU A 179 9.20 -7.99 -6.97
CA GLU A 179 9.78 -8.37 -8.26
C GLU A 179 10.33 -9.81 -8.23
N GLU A 180 11.08 -10.17 -7.19
CA GLU A 180 11.60 -11.52 -7.00
C GLU A 180 10.48 -12.56 -6.87
N THR A 181 9.42 -12.21 -6.13
CA THR A 181 8.21 -13.04 -6.03
C THR A 181 7.66 -13.31 -7.42
N TRP A 182 7.44 -12.28 -8.24
CA TRP A 182 6.91 -12.46 -9.58
C TRP A 182 7.83 -13.23 -10.50
N ARG A 183 9.14 -12.98 -10.44
CA ARG A 183 10.13 -13.72 -11.22
C ARG A 183 10.06 -15.23 -10.95
N ILE A 184 9.75 -15.63 -9.72
CA ILE A 184 9.66 -17.05 -9.32
C ILE A 184 8.26 -17.60 -9.61
N THR A 185 7.20 -16.94 -9.13
CA THR A 185 5.82 -17.48 -9.20
C THR A 185 5.29 -17.51 -10.62
N LEU A 186 5.58 -16.51 -11.46
CA LEU A 186 5.10 -16.46 -12.85
C LEU A 186 5.64 -17.61 -13.71
N GLN A 187 6.80 -18.17 -13.38
CA GLN A 187 7.31 -19.36 -14.08
C GLN A 187 6.41 -20.59 -13.85
N GLY A 188 5.76 -20.66 -12.69
CA GLY A 188 4.86 -21.76 -12.34
C GLY A 188 3.40 -21.51 -12.75
N VAL A 189 2.95 -20.26 -12.83
CA VAL A 189 1.53 -19.94 -13.02
C VAL A 189 1.17 -19.46 -14.42
N ALA A 190 2.04 -18.69 -15.08
CA ALA A 190 1.71 -18.06 -16.36
C ALA A 190 1.93 -19.02 -17.54
N SER A 191 1.10 -18.89 -18.57
CA SER A 191 1.22 -19.66 -19.80
C SER A 191 2.52 -19.31 -20.55
N PRO A 192 3.12 -20.27 -21.29
CA PRO A 192 4.33 -20.01 -22.07
C PRO A 192 4.16 -18.88 -23.09
N GLU A 193 2.97 -18.76 -23.68
CA GLU A 193 2.61 -17.70 -24.63
C GLU A 193 2.67 -16.32 -23.96
N TRP A 194 2.04 -16.16 -22.80
CA TRP A 194 2.06 -14.90 -22.06
C TRP A 194 3.48 -14.51 -21.62
N LEU A 195 4.26 -15.48 -21.11
CA LEU A 195 5.65 -15.25 -20.70
C LEU A 195 6.55 -14.79 -21.88
N SER A 196 6.29 -15.32 -23.08
CA SER A 196 7.02 -14.94 -24.29
C SER A 196 6.66 -13.52 -24.74
N ASN A 197 5.36 -13.18 -24.73
CA ASN A 197 4.87 -11.85 -25.09
C ASN A 197 5.33 -10.77 -24.11
N ARG A 198 5.50 -11.10 -22.83
CA ARG A 198 6.01 -10.17 -21.82
C ARG A 198 7.48 -9.81 -22.03
N LYS A 199 8.32 -10.74 -22.46
CA LYS A 199 9.76 -10.48 -22.73
C LYS A 199 9.98 -9.57 -23.93
N ALA A 200 8.98 -9.44 -24.80
CA ALA A 200 9.02 -8.60 -26.00
C ALA A 200 8.50 -7.17 -25.77
N ARG A 201 8.02 -6.85 -24.55
CA ARG A 201 7.56 -5.52 -24.13
C ARG A 201 8.59 -4.86 -23.22
#